data_AF-A0A1V3WUB0-F1
#
_entry.id   AF-A0A1V3WUB0-F1
#
_cell.length_a   1.000
_cell.length_b   1.000
_cell.length_c   1.000
_cell.angle_alpha   90.00
_cell.angle_beta   90.00
_cell.angle_gamma   90.00
#
_symmetry.space_group_name_H-M   'P 1'
#
loop_
_entity.id
_entity.type
_entity.pdbx_description
1 polymer ?
#
loop_
_entity_poly.entity_id
_entity_poly.type
_entity_poly.pdbx_seq_one_letter_code
_entity_poly.pdbx_strand_id
1 'polypeptide(L)'
;MLLVGAVSLTLTFAQSPGRVSPDTKLDLTANPLRFLARATNLWNSELPFGQSQNQAYGYLFPHGTFFLTGHLLGIPGWITQRLWWAVLLTVGFWGCCGSPRRWASVAPRRGWSGRRRLRCRPGC
;
A
#
# COMPACT_ATOMS: atom_id res chain seq x y z
N MET A 1 -18.82 4.79 -0.47
CA MET A 1 -17.87 3.65 -0.47
C MET A 1 -17.83 2.94 -1.82
N LEU A 2 -18.97 2.47 -2.34
CA LEU A 2 -19.03 1.74 -3.61
C LEU A 2 -18.43 2.50 -4.81
N LEU A 3 -18.66 3.81 -4.90
CA LEU A 3 -18.15 4.64 -6.00
C LEU A 3 -16.60 4.72 -5.99
N VAL A 4 -15.99 4.90 -4.82
CA VAL A 4 -14.52 4.92 -4.67
C VAL A 4 -13.93 3.56 -5.01
N GLY A 5 -14.52 2.48 -4.47
CA GLY A 5 -14.07 1.12 -4.79
C GLY A 5 -14.19 0.79 -6.28
N ALA A 6 -15.30 1.16 -6.92
CA ALA A 6 -15.50 0.95 -8.36
C ALA A 6 -14.51 1.75 -9.21
N VAL A 7 -14.23 3.01 -8.86
CA VAL A 7 -13.22 3.83 -9.56
C VAL A 7 -11.82 3.25 -9.38
N SER A 8 -11.43 2.88 -8.15
CA SER A 8 -10.13 2.26 -7.89
C SER A 8 -9.96 0.92 -8.60
N LEU A 9 -11.01 0.09 -8.65
CA LEU A 9 -11.02 -1.17 -9.41
C LEU A 9 -10.86 -0.89 -10.92
N THR A 10 -11.62 0.06 -11.46
CA THR A 10 -11.58 0.38 -12.89
C THR A 10 -10.18 0.88 -13.29
N LEU A 11 -9.59 1.76 -12.49
CA LEU A 11 -8.24 2.30 -12.72
C LEU A 11 -7.16 1.21 -12.66
N THR A 12 -7.24 0.32 -11.67
CA THR A 12 -6.25 -0.75 -11.48
C THR A 12 -6.35 -1.83 -12.56
N PHE A 13 -7.53 -2.15 -13.07
CA PHE A 13 -7.71 -3.08 -14.19
C PHE A 13 -7.38 -2.44 -15.55
N ALA A 14 -7.57 -1.14 -15.72
CA ALA A 14 -7.20 -0.42 -16.95
C ALA A 14 -5.68 -0.39 -17.17
N GLN A 15 -4.89 -0.41 -16.10
CA GLN A 15 -3.43 -0.41 -16.20
C GLN A 15 -2.91 -1.77 -16.70
N SER A 16 -2.70 -1.98 -18.00
CA SER A 16 -2.07 -3.22 -18.55
C SER A 16 -2.78 -4.54 -18.14
N PRO A 17 -3.97 -4.81 -18.73
CA PRO A 17 -4.71 -6.04 -18.48
C PRO A 17 -3.92 -7.27 -18.97
N GLY A 18 -4.05 -8.39 -18.23
CA GLY A 18 -3.44 -9.67 -18.58
C GLY A 18 -1.93 -9.80 -18.33
N ARG A 19 -1.26 -8.74 -17.85
CA ARG A 19 0.15 -8.77 -17.47
C ARG A 19 0.32 -8.67 -15.95
N VAL A 20 1.13 -9.57 -15.40
CA VAL A 20 1.63 -9.49 -14.03
C VAL A 20 2.71 -8.42 -14.01
N SER A 21 2.51 -7.37 -13.21
CA SER A 21 3.55 -6.36 -13.02
C SER A 21 4.54 -6.85 -11.98
N PRO A 22 5.85 -6.63 -12.14
CA PRO A 22 6.84 -6.96 -11.11
C PRO A 22 6.64 -6.05 -9.89
N ASP A 23 5.79 -6.48 -8.97
CA ASP A 23 5.52 -5.79 -7.71
C ASP A 23 6.21 -6.55 -6.57
N THR A 24 7.07 -5.83 -5.84
CA THR A 24 7.83 -6.22 -4.64
C THR A 24 8.70 -7.50 -4.70
N LYS A 25 8.17 -8.69 -5.00
CA LYS A 25 8.93 -9.93 -5.28
C LYS A 25 8.19 -10.83 -6.28
N LEU A 26 8.89 -11.22 -7.35
CA LEU A 26 8.35 -12.11 -8.40
C LEU A 26 7.87 -13.47 -7.85
N ASP A 27 8.56 -14.00 -6.84
CA ASP A 27 8.19 -15.29 -6.22
C ASP A 27 6.81 -15.26 -5.55
N LEU A 28 6.33 -14.08 -5.14
CA LEU A 28 5.06 -13.96 -4.43
C LEU A 28 3.85 -14.11 -5.37
N THR A 29 3.97 -13.66 -6.62
CA THR A 29 2.93 -13.84 -7.64
C THR A 29 3.06 -15.18 -8.36
N ALA A 30 4.28 -15.73 -8.46
CA ALA A 30 4.53 -17.00 -9.14
C ALA A 30 4.26 -18.24 -8.27
N ASN A 31 4.71 -18.26 -7.02
CA ASN A 31 4.54 -19.40 -6.09
C ASN A 31 4.51 -18.93 -4.62
N PRO A 32 3.39 -18.33 -4.17
CA PRO A 32 3.29 -17.75 -2.83
C PRO A 32 3.50 -18.77 -1.72
N LEU A 33 3.05 -20.02 -1.90
CA LEU A 33 3.18 -21.08 -0.89
C LEU A 33 4.64 -21.40 -0.58
N ARG A 34 5.45 -21.62 -1.62
CA ARG A 34 6.89 -21.89 -1.47
C ARG A 34 7.64 -20.69 -0.91
N PHE A 35 7.22 -19.47 -1.26
CA PHE A 35 7.81 -18.26 -0.71
C PHE A 35 7.51 -18.11 0.80
N LEU A 36 6.26 -18.31 1.21
CA LEU A 36 5.84 -18.22 2.62
C LEU A 36 6.47 -19.31 3.48
N ALA A 37 6.57 -20.54 2.98
CA ALA A 37 7.25 -21.64 3.68
C ALA A 37 8.76 -21.38 3.87
N ARG A 38 9.39 -20.65 2.95
CA ARG A 38 10.79 -20.22 3.13
C ARG A 38 10.91 -19.06 4.11
N ALA A 39 9.93 -18.16 4.13
CA ALA A 39 9.89 -17.02 5.07
C ALA A 39 9.74 -17.45 6.55
N THR A 40 9.31 -18.68 6.84
CA THR A 40 9.27 -19.24 8.20
C THR A 40 10.61 -19.80 8.68
N ASN A 41 11.60 -19.92 7.78
CA ASN A 41 12.95 -20.33 8.16
C ASN A 41 13.90 -19.12 8.12
N LEU A 42 14.69 -18.92 9.18
CA LEU A 42 15.62 -17.80 9.27
C LEU A 42 16.77 -17.90 8.25
N TRP A 43 17.19 -19.13 7.95
CA TRP A 43 18.32 -19.43 7.09
C TRP A 43 17.86 -20.06 5.78
N ASN A 44 18.27 -19.51 4.65
CA ASN A 44 17.92 -20.05 3.35
C ASN A 44 19.17 -20.41 2.54
N SER A 45 19.39 -21.70 2.32
CA SER A 45 20.50 -22.25 1.52
C SER A 45 20.22 -22.32 0.01
N GLU A 46 19.00 -22.04 -0.42
CA GLU A 46 18.60 -22.05 -1.84
C GLU A 46 18.91 -20.71 -2.54
N LEU A 47 19.17 -19.64 -1.77
CA LEU A 47 19.67 -18.39 -2.33
C LEU A 47 21.19 -18.46 -2.54
N PRO A 48 21.74 -17.76 -3.56
CA PRO A 48 23.17 -17.69 -3.80
C PRO A 48 23.91 -17.31 -2.51
N PHE A 49 24.90 -18.13 -2.14
CA PHE A 49 25.73 -17.99 -0.93
C PHE A 49 25.06 -18.24 0.43
N GLY A 50 23.78 -18.63 0.48
CA GLY A 50 23.07 -18.82 1.74
C GLY A 50 22.78 -17.49 2.44
N GLN A 51 21.51 -17.11 2.60
CA GLN A 51 21.14 -15.77 3.07
C GLN A 51 20.15 -15.84 4.23
N SER A 52 20.35 -14.97 5.23
CA SER A 52 19.37 -14.71 6.27
C SER A 52 18.26 -13.80 5.72
N GLN A 53 17.01 -14.27 5.70
CA GLN A 53 15.90 -13.59 5.03
C GLN A 53 15.24 -12.48 5.88
N ASN A 54 16.00 -11.46 6.29
CA ASN A 54 15.49 -10.36 7.13
C ASN A 54 14.40 -9.48 6.48
N GLN A 55 14.14 -9.64 5.18
CA GLN A 55 13.09 -8.91 4.45
C GLN A 55 11.89 -9.78 4.06
N ALA A 56 11.90 -11.08 4.34
CA ALA A 56 10.82 -11.98 3.93
C ALA A 56 9.68 -12.05 4.95
N TYR A 57 10.00 -11.91 6.24
CA TYR A 57 9.03 -12.05 7.33
C TYR A 57 7.84 -11.09 7.23
N GLY A 58 8.07 -9.85 6.77
CA GLY A 58 7.01 -8.84 6.59
C GLY A 58 5.95 -9.19 5.54
N TYR A 59 6.18 -10.22 4.73
CA TYR A 59 5.21 -10.70 3.74
C TYR A 59 4.27 -11.77 4.31
N LEU A 60 4.47 -12.32 5.51
CA LEU A 60 3.58 -13.36 6.04
C LEU A 60 2.15 -12.86 6.17
N PHE A 61 1.96 -11.67 6.74
CA PHE A 61 0.66 -11.01 6.89
C PHE A 61 0.83 -9.49 6.78
N PRO A 62 -0.11 -8.74 6.18
CA PRO A 62 -1.33 -9.19 5.50
C PRO A 62 -1.11 -9.54 4.01
N HIS A 63 0.07 -9.20 3.46
CA HIS A 63 0.33 -9.25 2.04
C HIS A 63 0.34 -10.67 1.47
N GLY A 64 1.18 -11.56 2.00
CA GLY A 64 1.31 -12.92 1.51
C GLY A 64 0.11 -13.80 1.80
N THR A 65 -0.61 -13.58 2.91
CA THR A 65 -1.91 -14.22 3.13
C THR A 65 -2.92 -13.90 2.03
N PHE A 66 -2.98 -12.65 1.57
CA PHE A 66 -3.90 -12.26 0.49
C PHE A 66 -3.55 -12.94 -0.84
N PHE A 67 -2.26 -12.98 -1.19
CA PHE A 67 -1.78 -13.67 -2.40
C PHE A 67 -1.94 -15.19 -2.31
N LEU A 68 -1.75 -15.78 -1.13
CA LEU A 68 -1.98 -17.21 -0.89
C LEU A 68 -3.46 -17.56 -1.04
N THR A 69 -4.38 -16.76 -0.48
CA THR A 69 -5.83 -16.98 -0.65
C THR A 69 -6.23 -16.89 -2.12
N GLY A 70 -5.74 -15.89 -2.86
CA GLY A 70 -5.98 -15.78 -4.31
C GLY A 70 -5.46 -17.00 -5.08
N HIS A 71 -4.28 -17.51 -4.70
CA HIS A 71 -3.71 -18.72 -5.30
C HIS A 71 -4.53 -19.98 -5.00
N LEU A 72 -5.00 -20.16 -3.76
CA LEU A 72 -5.87 -21.28 -3.36
C LEU A 72 -7.23 -21.26 -4.08
N LEU A 73 -7.75 -20.06 -4.37
CA LEU A 73 -8.97 -19.86 -5.16
C LEU A 73 -8.76 -20.05 -6.68
N GLY A 74 -7.53 -20.33 -7.13
CA GLY A 74 -7.20 -20.45 -8.55
C GLY A 74 -7.26 -19.13 -9.33
N ILE A 75 -7.28 -17.99 -8.63
CA ILE A 75 -7.33 -16.68 -9.25
C ILE A 75 -5.94 -16.38 -9.85
N PRO A 76 -5.86 -15.97 -11.13
CA PRO A 76 -4.58 -15.67 -11.75
C PRO A 76 -3.90 -14.49 -11.04
N GLY A 77 -2.58 -14.56 -10.86
CA GLY A 77 -1.83 -13.61 -10.03
C GLY A 77 -2.00 -12.14 -10.42
N TRP A 78 -2.25 -11.85 -11.69
CA TRP A 78 -2.52 -10.48 -12.16
C TRP A 78 -3.84 -9.91 -11.60
N ILE A 79 -4.88 -10.72 -11.43
CA ILE A 79 -6.16 -10.29 -10.84
C ILE A 79 -5.97 -10.03 -9.36
N THR A 80 -5.34 -10.97 -8.64
CA THR A 80 -5.04 -10.83 -7.21
C THR A 80 -4.24 -9.55 -6.95
N GLN A 81 -3.26 -9.24 -7.80
CA GLN A 81 -2.50 -7.99 -7.73
C GLN A 81 -3.38 -6.73 -7.89
N ARG A 82 -4.33 -6.70 -8.84
CA ARG A 82 -5.21 -5.54 -9.02
C ARG A 82 -6.20 -5.37 -7.89
N LEU A 83 -6.76 -6.48 -7.40
CA LEU A 83 -7.64 -6.47 -6.24
C LEU A 83 -6.92 -5.92 -5.01
N TRP A 84 -5.66 -6.31 -4.82
CA TRP A 84 -4.83 -5.78 -3.74
C TRP A 84 -4.64 -4.26 -3.84
N TRP A 85 -4.29 -3.75 -5.02
CA TRP A 85 -4.15 -2.31 -5.24
C TRP A 85 -5.48 -1.57 -5.05
N ALA A 86 -6.59 -2.12 -5.52
CA ALA A 86 -7.91 -1.51 -5.34
C ALA A 86 -8.29 -1.41 -3.85
N VAL A 87 -7.97 -2.44 -3.05
CA VAL A 87 -8.16 -2.42 -1.59
C VAL A 87 -7.29 -1.32 -0.95
N LEU A 88 -5.99 -1.25 -1.27
CA LEU A 88 -5.09 -0.25 -0.72
C LEU A 88 -5.54 1.19 -1.04
N LEU A 89 -5.95 1.44 -2.29
CA LEU A 89 -6.46 2.75 -2.71
C LEU A 89 -7.75 3.12 -1.99
N THR A 90 -8.67 2.17 -1.83
CA THR A 90 -9.95 2.40 -1.15
C THR A 90 -9.75 2.67 0.34
N VAL A 91 -8.92 1.87 1.01
CA VAL A 91 -8.60 2.02 2.44
C VAL A 91 -7.81 3.31 2.68
N GLY A 92 -6.82 3.61 1.84
CA GLY A 92 -6.05 4.85 1.93
C GLY A 92 -6.90 6.10 1.74
N PHE A 93 -7.80 6.10 0.75
CA PHE A 93 -8.76 7.18 0.54
C PHE A 93 -9.67 7.36 1.76
N TRP A 94 -10.17 6.26 2.31
CA TRP A 94 -11.04 6.31 3.48
C TRP A 94 -10.31 6.77 4.75
N GLY A 95 -9.07 6.33 4.98
CA GLY A 95 -8.25 6.81 6.09
C GLY A 95 -7.97 8.31 6.02
N CYS A 96 -7.77 8.84 4.81
CA CYS A 96 -7.71 10.28 4.59
C CYS A 96 -9.07 10.93 4.88
N CYS A 97 -10.14 10.61 4.15
CA CYS A 97 -11.44 11.27 4.29
C CYS A 97 -12.11 11.10 5.67
N GLY A 98 -11.91 9.96 6.32
CA GLY A 98 -12.50 9.61 7.62
C GLY A 98 -11.83 10.29 8.83
N SER A 99 -10.71 11.01 8.63
CA SER A 99 -10.05 11.78 9.69
C SER A 99 -10.24 13.29 9.51
N PRO A 100 -11.34 13.90 10.00
CA PRO A 100 -11.57 15.35 9.89
C PRO A 100 -10.42 16.21 10.42
N ARG A 101 -9.67 15.69 11.41
CA ARG A 101 -8.57 16.41 12.08
C ARG A 101 -7.30 16.53 11.22
N ARG A 102 -7.06 15.65 10.25
CA ARG A 102 -5.84 15.70 9.41
C ARG A 102 -6.00 16.54 8.14
N TRP A 103 -7.23 16.78 7.67
CA TRP A 103 -7.48 17.68 6.54
C TRP A 103 -7.15 19.14 6.83
N ALA A 104 -7.27 19.56 8.09
CA ALA A 104 -6.91 20.91 8.52
C ALA A 104 -5.42 21.25 8.28
N SER A 105 -4.55 20.25 8.18
CA SER A 105 -3.12 20.40 7.86
C SER A 105 -2.80 20.46 6.37
N VAL A 106 -3.71 20.00 5.49
CA VAL A 106 -3.53 19.98 4.02
C VAL A 106 -4.28 21.13 3.35
N ALA A 107 -5.29 21.71 4.01
CA ALA A 107 -5.90 22.94 3.56
C ALA A 107 -4.81 24.03 3.47
N PRO A 108 -4.61 24.66 2.30
CA PRO A 108 -3.65 25.75 2.18
C PRO A 108 -4.05 26.80 3.22
N ARG A 109 -3.15 27.06 4.17
CA ARG A 109 -3.32 28.17 5.12
C ARG A 109 -3.45 29.41 4.25
N ARG A 110 -4.67 29.90 4.05
CA ARG A 110 -4.92 31.24 3.50
C ARG A 110 -4.44 32.24 4.56
N GLY A 111 -3.12 32.39 4.63
CA GLY A 111 -2.43 33.39 5.41
C GLY A 111 -2.55 34.74 4.70
N TRP A 112 -3.76 35.28 4.64
CA TRP A 112 -3.97 36.69 4.35
C TRP A 112 -4.64 37.33 5.56
N SER A 113 -3.83 37.52 6.59
CA SER A 113 -4.14 38.39 7.73
C SER A 113 -3.10 39.50 7.74
N GLY A 114 -3.26 40.42 6.79
CA GLY A 114 -2.65 41.75 6.86
C GLY A 114 -3.19 42.50 8.08
N ARG A 115 -2.54 42.33 9.22
CA ARG A 115 -2.61 43.27 10.35
C ARG A 115 -1.46 43.01 11.34
N ARG A 116 -0.24 43.32 10.91
CA ARG A 116 0.82 43.69 11.85
C ARG A 116 0.42 45.02 12.50
N ARG A 117 -0.38 44.98 13.57
CA ARG A 117 -0.42 46.08 14.53
C ARG A 117 0.89 46.02 15.31
N LEU A 118 1.90 46.72 14.80
CA LEU A 118 3.06 47.09 15.61
C LEU A 118 2.53 48.01 16.72
N ARG A 119 2.44 47.45 17.93
CA ARG A 119 2.11 48.17 19.14
C ARG A 119 3.36 48.97 19.51
N CYS A 120 3.34 50.28 19.28
CA CYS A 120 4.37 51.17 19.82
C CYS A 120 4.41 50.99 21.35
N ARG A 121 5.59 50.64 21.89
CA ARG A 121 5.86 50.77 23.32
C ARG A 121 6.02 52.26 23.63
N PRO A 122 5.26 52.86 24.58
CA PRO A 122 5.61 54.16 25.12
C PRO A 122 6.53 54.00 26.34
N GLY A 123 7.59 54.81 26.37
CA GLY A 123 8.36 55.17 27.55
C GLY A 123 9.87 55.21 27.25
N CYS A 124 10.63 56.32 27.39
CA CYS A 124 10.44 57.54 28.19
C CYS A 124 9.87 57.33 29.59
#